data_AF-A0A3B1CLL6-F1
#
_entry.id   AF-A0A3B1CLL6-F1
#
_cell.length_a   1.000
_cell.length_b   1.000
_cell.length_c   1.000
_cell.angle_alpha   90.00
_cell.angle_beta   90.00
_cell.angle_gamma   90.00
#
_symmetry.space_group_name_H-M   'P 1'
#
loop_
_entity.id
_entity.type
_entity.pdbx_description
1 polymer ?
#
loop_
_entity_poly.entity_id
_entity_poly.type
_entity_poly.pdbx_seq_one_letter_code
_entity_poly.pdbx_strand_id
1 'polypeptide(L)'
;MRKSLWAVAVCLAVFAFAGDSFAGNYWDNWTKGKAQGPMPDCGVNVLPLGGDQILQDTVDIYCGVKPGSYKSWINPKVMKIYKRKGKHYPDGKTGVLVFKTIGVVFTTDHKDGQPIYDVLTIADEKSVASSEPNHPLNPNTCKVCHETHGGTCKGFVCGNRLL
;
A
#
# COMPACT_ATOMS: atom_id res chain seq x y z
N MET A 1 -12.42 -66.18 -37.93
CA MET A 1 -12.49 -65.36 -36.69
C MET A 1 -11.45 -64.24 -36.78
N ARG A 2 -11.86 -63.02 -37.18
CA ARG A 2 -10.98 -61.85 -37.25
C ARG A 2 -11.51 -60.83 -36.23
N LYS A 3 -10.75 -60.61 -35.15
CA LYS A 3 -11.05 -59.62 -34.12
C LYS A 3 -10.43 -58.29 -34.55
N SER A 4 -11.26 -57.31 -34.89
CA SER A 4 -10.84 -55.93 -35.14
C SER A 4 -10.64 -55.21 -33.81
N LEU A 5 -9.39 -54.87 -33.49
CA LEU A 5 -9.04 -54.03 -32.35
C LEU A 5 -9.43 -52.57 -32.64
N TRP A 6 -10.26 -52.01 -31.77
CA TRP A 6 -10.54 -50.59 -31.68
C TRP A 6 -9.36 -49.90 -30.98
N ALA A 7 -8.72 -48.93 -31.64
CA ALA A 7 -7.75 -48.05 -31.02
C ALA A 7 -8.49 -46.81 -30.47
N VAL A 8 -8.61 -46.73 -29.13
CA VAL A 8 -9.07 -45.53 -28.43
C VAL A 8 -7.89 -44.58 -28.29
N ALA A 9 -7.92 -43.45 -29.00
CA ALA A 9 -6.96 -42.37 -28.82
C ALA A 9 -7.32 -41.58 -27.56
N VAL A 10 -6.54 -41.74 -26.49
CA VAL A 10 -6.62 -40.92 -25.27
C VAL A 10 -5.81 -39.64 -25.51
N CYS A 11 -6.49 -38.53 -25.76
CA CYS A 11 -5.89 -37.20 -25.70
C CYS A 11 -5.61 -36.85 -24.23
N LEU A 12 -4.37 -37.03 -23.78
CA LEU A 12 -3.89 -36.41 -22.55
C LEU A 12 -3.76 -34.90 -22.78
N ALA A 13 -4.74 -34.14 -22.30
CA ALA A 13 -4.62 -32.70 -22.14
C ALA A 13 -3.62 -32.44 -21.00
N VAL A 14 -2.40 -32.05 -21.37
CA VAL A 14 -1.41 -31.52 -20.43
C VAL A 14 -1.89 -30.14 -19.99
N PHE A 15 -2.49 -30.05 -18.80
CA PHE A 15 -2.68 -28.78 -18.11
C PHE A 15 -1.30 -28.30 -17.66
N ALA A 16 -0.69 -27.44 -18.45
CA ALA A 16 0.43 -26.64 -18.01
C ALA A 16 -0.10 -25.66 -16.95
N PHE A 17 0.12 -25.97 -15.67
CA PHE A 17 0.09 -24.95 -14.63
C PHE A 17 1.23 -23.99 -14.94
N ALA A 18 0.89 -22.82 -15.49
CA ALA A 18 1.81 -21.69 -15.51
C ALA A 18 2.20 -21.44 -14.05
N GLY A 19 3.46 -21.75 -13.70
CA GLY A 19 4.01 -21.35 -12.43
C GLY A 19 3.94 -19.83 -12.36
N ASP A 20 3.20 -19.31 -11.39
CA ASP A 20 3.17 -17.88 -11.06
C ASP A 20 4.61 -17.43 -10.87
N SER A 21 5.14 -16.78 -11.90
CA SER A 21 6.36 -16.02 -11.78
C SER A 21 5.98 -14.80 -10.96
N PHE A 22 6.35 -14.79 -9.68
CA PHE A 22 6.36 -13.56 -8.90
C PHE A 22 7.33 -12.59 -9.56
N ALA A 23 6.84 -11.84 -10.55
CA ALA A 23 7.47 -10.60 -10.94
C ALA A 23 7.52 -9.73 -9.68
N GLY A 24 8.71 -9.22 -9.32
CA GLY A 24 8.87 -8.38 -8.14
C GLY A 24 7.90 -7.19 -8.14
N ASN A 25 7.64 -6.61 -6.98
CA ASN A 25 6.72 -5.48 -6.87
C ASN A 25 7.30 -4.26 -7.59
N TYR A 26 6.47 -3.41 -8.19
CA TYR A 26 6.97 -2.22 -8.91
C TYR A 26 7.74 -1.24 -8.02
N TRP A 27 7.54 -1.25 -6.71
CA TRP A 27 8.24 -0.41 -5.74
C TRP A 27 9.57 -1.01 -5.25
N ASP A 28 9.93 -2.24 -5.64
CA ASP A 28 11.15 -2.90 -5.17
C ASP A 28 12.41 -2.12 -5.59
N ASN A 29 12.34 -1.36 -6.70
CA ASN A 29 13.40 -0.48 -7.19
C ASN A 29 13.28 0.97 -6.71
N TRP A 30 12.35 1.29 -5.82
CA TRP A 30 12.15 2.65 -5.32
C TRP A 30 13.02 2.95 -4.12
N THR A 31 13.19 4.23 -3.83
CA THR A 31 13.94 4.65 -2.65
C THR A 31 13.12 4.39 -1.40
N LYS A 32 13.71 3.73 -0.40
CA LYS A 32 13.07 3.54 0.91
C LYS A 32 12.74 4.92 1.51
N GLY A 33 11.48 5.08 1.90
CA GLY A 33 11.03 6.23 2.68
C GLY A 33 11.47 6.11 4.14
N LYS A 34 11.16 7.15 4.94
CA LYS A 34 11.50 7.16 6.36
C LYS A 34 10.44 6.52 7.26
N ALA A 35 9.20 6.47 6.82
CA ALA A 35 8.13 5.83 7.59
C ALA A 35 8.35 4.31 7.58
N GLN A 36 8.68 3.76 8.74
CA GLN A 36 8.82 2.33 8.97
C GLN A 36 8.70 2.04 10.47
N GLY A 37 8.33 0.81 10.80
CA GLY A 37 8.30 0.34 12.18
C GLY A 37 7.07 -0.51 12.50
N PRO A 38 6.96 -1.01 13.74
CA PRO A 38 5.74 -1.63 14.22
C PRO A 38 4.64 -0.57 14.38
N MET A 39 3.40 -0.93 14.04
CA MET A 39 2.24 -0.19 14.48
C MET A 39 2.01 -0.47 15.97
N PRO A 40 1.83 0.55 16.83
CA PRO A 40 1.44 0.33 18.21
C PRO A 40 0.10 -0.43 18.32
N ASP A 41 -0.08 -1.15 19.43
CA ASP A 41 -1.33 -1.86 19.69
C ASP A 41 -2.51 -0.89 19.84
N CYS A 42 -3.71 -1.41 19.56
CA CYS A 42 -4.94 -0.61 19.72
C CYS A 42 -5.09 -0.09 21.14
N GLY A 43 -5.51 1.17 21.26
CA GLY A 43 -5.76 1.83 22.55
C GLY A 43 -4.49 2.32 23.25
N VAL A 44 -3.30 2.14 22.65
CA VAL A 44 -2.07 2.75 23.14
C VAL A 44 -2.11 4.25 22.91
N ASN A 45 -2.00 5.03 23.98
CA ASN A 45 -1.73 6.45 23.90
C ASN A 45 -0.23 6.68 23.66
N VAL A 46 0.13 7.09 22.45
CA VAL A 46 1.53 7.26 22.03
C VAL A 46 2.11 8.62 22.41
N LEU A 47 1.27 9.61 22.74
CA LEU A 47 1.70 10.96 23.08
C LEU A 47 2.66 11.01 24.30
N PRO A 48 2.38 10.36 25.45
CA PRO A 48 3.32 10.34 26.57
C PRO A 48 4.59 9.52 26.30
N LEU A 49 4.61 8.73 25.22
CA LEU A 49 5.73 7.89 24.80
C LEU A 49 6.62 8.59 23.76
N GLY A 50 6.38 9.88 23.48
CA GLY A 50 7.14 10.66 22.50
C GLY A 50 6.61 10.56 21.07
N GLY A 51 5.47 9.89 20.85
CA GLY A 51 4.73 9.98 19.59
C GLY A 51 4.07 11.34 19.40
N ASP A 52 3.66 11.66 18.17
CA ASP A 52 2.83 12.84 17.90
C ASP A 52 1.41 12.48 17.46
N GLN A 53 0.56 13.50 17.31
CA GLN A 53 -0.85 13.35 16.99
C GLN A 53 -1.11 12.54 15.72
N ILE A 54 -0.26 12.64 14.69
CA ILE A 54 -0.44 11.84 13.47
C ILE A 54 -0.28 10.35 13.79
N LEU A 55 0.67 9.99 14.66
CA LEU A 55 0.84 8.59 15.07
C LEU A 55 -0.34 8.15 15.95
N GLN A 56 -0.83 9.01 16.84
CA GLN A 56 -2.03 8.71 17.64
C GLN A 56 -3.24 8.44 16.75
N ASP A 57 -3.54 9.34 15.81
CA ASP A 57 -4.66 9.17 14.87
C ASP A 57 -4.49 7.92 14.00
N THR A 58 -3.25 7.59 13.63
CA THR A 58 -2.94 6.35 12.90
C THR A 58 -3.27 5.11 13.74
N VAL A 59 -2.90 5.09 15.03
CA VAL A 59 -3.25 3.99 15.95
C VAL A 59 -4.76 3.85 16.08
N ASP A 60 -5.47 4.97 16.23
CA ASP A 60 -6.93 4.98 16.40
C ASP A 60 -7.64 4.47 15.14
N ILE A 61 -7.23 4.94 13.95
CA ILE A 61 -7.79 4.51 12.66
C ILE A 61 -7.54 3.01 12.44
N TYR A 62 -6.31 2.53 12.64
CA TYR A 62 -5.93 1.16 12.26
C TYR A 62 -6.08 0.14 13.39
N CYS A 63 -6.63 0.54 14.54
CA CYS A 63 -6.90 -0.34 15.69
C CYS A 63 -7.62 -1.65 15.28
N GLY A 64 -8.66 -1.54 14.46
CA GLY A 64 -9.50 -2.68 14.06
C GLY A 64 -8.84 -3.67 13.10
N VAL A 65 -7.78 -3.25 12.38
CA VAL A 65 -7.14 -4.08 11.35
C VAL A 65 -5.78 -4.64 11.77
N LYS A 66 -5.20 -4.15 12.87
CA LYS A 66 -3.94 -4.64 13.47
C LYS A 66 -2.86 -4.90 12.40
N PRO A 67 -2.41 -3.86 11.69
CA PRO A 67 -1.73 -4.02 10.42
C PRO A 67 -0.26 -4.50 10.55
N GLY A 68 0.21 -4.74 11.78
CA GLY A 68 1.55 -5.21 12.07
C GLY A 68 2.60 -4.13 11.83
N SER A 69 3.66 -4.46 11.10
CA SER A 69 4.72 -3.50 10.76
C SER A 69 4.56 -2.95 9.35
N TYR A 70 5.00 -1.71 9.16
CA TYR A 70 5.00 -1.04 7.86
C TYR A 70 6.40 -0.61 7.43
N LYS A 71 6.54 -0.42 6.13
CA LYS A 71 7.68 0.22 5.49
C LYS A 71 7.19 1.08 4.34
N SER A 72 7.86 2.18 4.08
CA SER A 72 7.53 3.08 2.98
C SER A 72 8.56 3.06 1.88
N TRP A 73 8.11 3.31 0.65
CA TRP A 73 8.95 3.56 -0.52
C TRP A 73 8.40 4.77 -1.26
N ILE A 74 9.30 5.60 -1.77
CA ILE A 74 8.98 6.82 -2.50
C ILE A 74 9.56 6.71 -3.90
N ASN A 75 8.75 7.07 -4.90
CA ASN A 75 9.17 7.05 -6.29
C ASN A 75 10.39 7.98 -6.47
N PRO A 76 11.53 7.48 -7.00
CA PRO A 76 12.73 8.29 -7.20
C PRO A 76 12.48 9.57 -8.01
N LYS A 77 11.53 9.55 -8.95
CA LYS A 77 11.16 10.70 -9.79
C LYS A 77 10.66 11.89 -8.98
N VAL A 78 10.04 11.66 -7.82
CA VAL A 78 9.46 12.72 -6.96
C VAL A 78 10.27 12.94 -5.68
N MET A 79 11.40 12.27 -5.52
CA MET A 79 12.23 12.32 -4.30
C MET A 79 12.69 13.73 -3.95
N LYS A 80 13.01 14.56 -4.95
CA LYS A 80 13.40 15.97 -4.72
C LYS A 80 12.26 16.77 -4.10
N ILE A 81 11.03 16.53 -4.53
CA ILE A 81 9.81 17.18 -4.00
C ILE A 81 9.53 16.69 -2.58
N TYR A 82 9.62 15.37 -2.35
CA TYR A 82 9.45 14.75 -1.04
C TYR A 82 10.45 15.29 0.00
N LYS A 83 11.74 15.32 -0.33
CA LYS A 83 12.79 15.80 0.59
C LYS A 83 12.60 17.26 1.01
N ARG A 84 12.09 18.11 0.11
CA ARG A 84 11.82 19.53 0.39
C ARG A 84 10.42 19.81 0.96
N LYS A 85 9.62 18.77 1.22
CA LYS A 85 8.21 18.88 1.65
C LYS A 85 7.40 19.78 0.70
N GLY A 86 7.56 19.56 -0.61
CA GLY A 86 6.86 20.31 -1.66
C GLY A 86 5.38 19.93 -1.76
N LYS A 87 4.58 20.78 -2.42
CA LYS A 87 3.13 20.58 -2.58
C LYS A 87 2.71 20.11 -3.96
N HIS A 88 3.57 20.26 -4.97
CA HIS A 88 3.23 20.05 -6.37
C HIS A 88 3.93 18.80 -6.89
N TYR A 89 3.24 17.67 -6.79
CA TYR A 89 3.67 16.41 -7.38
C TYR A 89 3.15 16.29 -8.82
N PRO A 90 3.95 15.75 -9.75
CA PRO A 90 3.48 15.45 -11.10
C PRO A 90 2.52 14.26 -11.07
N ASP A 91 1.76 14.09 -12.16
CA ASP A 91 0.87 12.94 -12.34
C ASP A 91 1.63 11.60 -12.29
N GLY A 92 0.98 10.60 -11.69
CA GLY A 92 1.47 9.25 -11.55
C GLY A 92 1.83 8.87 -10.11
N LYS A 93 2.56 7.77 -9.95
CA LYS A 93 2.82 7.18 -8.63
C LYS A 93 3.80 7.99 -7.81
N THR A 94 3.45 8.27 -6.56
CA THR A 94 4.26 9.10 -5.66
C THR A 94 4.95 8.27 -4.57
N GLY A 95 4.21 7.41 -3.90
CA GLY A 95 4.73 6.60 -2.80
C GLY A 95 3.84 5.43 -2.43
N VAL A 96 4.40 4.51 -1.68
CA VAL A 96 3.70 3.35 -1.13
C VAL A 96 4.05 3.13 0.33
N LEU A 97 3.10 2.59 1.10
CA LEU A 97 3.26 2.11 2.46
C LEU A 97 2.83 0.64 2.52
N VAL A 98 3.77 -0.28 2.71
CA VAL A 98 3.53 -1.72 2.63
C VAL A 98 3.32 -2.31 4.02
N PHE A 99 2.23 -3.05 4.19
CA PHE A 99 1.88 -3.80 5.38
C PHE A 99 1.86 -5.29 5.06
N LYS A 100 3.00 -5.95 5.25
CA LYS A 100 3.15 -7.38 4.91
C LYS A 100 2.25 -8.29 5.75
N THR A 101 2.00 -7.94 7.01
CA THR A 101 1.19 -8.75 7.94
C THR A 101 -0.23 -8.95 7.42
N ILE A 102 -0.81 -7.93 6.78
CA ILE A 102 -2.16 -7.99 6.21
C ILE A 102 -2.16 -8.10 4.68
N GLY A 103 -0.99 -8.28 4.06
CA GLY A 103 -0.87 -8.55 2.62
C GLY A 103 -1.24 -7.38 1.71
N VAL A 104 -1.20 -6.13 2.19
CA VAL A 104 -1.62 -4.95 1.41
C VAL A 104 -0.54 -3.87 1.30
N VAL A 105 -0.71 -3.02 0.30
CA VAL A 105 0.06 -1.81 0.07
C VAL A 105 -0.89 -0.62 -0.06
N PHE A 106 -0.67 0.42 0.73
CA PHE A 106 -1.38 1.69 0.57
C PHE A 106 -0.61 2.51 -0.45
N THR A 107 -1.31 3.01 -1.46
CA THR A 107 -0.70 3.77 -2.55
C THR A 107 -1.08 5.24 -2.45
N THR A 108 -0.16 6.08 -2.90
CA THR A 108 -0.45 7.48 -3.16
C THR A 108 0.05 7.78 -4.57
N ASP A 109 -0.90 8.04 -5.45
CA ASP A 109 -0.68 8.55 -6.80
C ASP A 109 -1.13 10.02 -6.83
N HIS A 110 -0.78 10.75 -7.89
CA HIS A 110 -1.29 12.10 -8.13
C HIS A 110 -1.87 12.19 -9.54
N LYS A 111 -2.90 13.02 -9.68
CA LYS A 111 -3.50 13.38 -10.96
C LYS A 111 -4.03 14.80 -10.89
N ASP A 112 -3.66 15.65 -11.85
CA ASP A 112 -4.03 17.07 -11.88
C ASP A 112 -3.66 17.80 -10.58
N GLY A 113 -2.55 17.40 -9.97
CA GLY A 113 -2.06 17.92 -8.68
C GLY A 113 -2.86 17.47 -7.45
N GLN A 114 -3.87 16.61 -7.60
CA GLN A 114 -4.65 16.02 -6.51
C GLN A 114 -4.16 14.61 -6.18
N PRO A 115 -4.17 14.19 -4.91
CA PRO A 115 -3.78 12.84 -4.53
C PRO A 115 -4.88 11.85 -4.89
N ILE A 116 -4.47 10.65 -5.27
CA ILE A 116 -5.33 9.47 -5.40
C ILE A 116 -4.79 8.42 -4.44
N TYR A 117 -5.62 7.98 -3.51
CA TYR A 117 -5.29 6.92 -2.56
C TYR A 117 -5.98 5.62 -2.95
N ASP A 118 -5.30 4.51 -2.72
CA ASP A 118 -5.87 3.17 -2.86
C ASP A 118 -5.20 2.21 -1.87
N VAL A 119 -5.81 1.05 -1.69
CA VAL A 119 -5.26 -0.08 -0.93
C VAL A 119 -5.26 -1.27 -1.85
N LEU A 120 -4.08 -1.74 -2.24
CA LEU A 120 -3.93 -2.88 -3.15
C LEU A 120 -3.43 -4.09 -2.39
N THR A 121 -3.78 -5.29 -2.85
CA THR A 121 -3.10 -6.52 -2.46
C THR A 121 -1.65 -6.50 -2.95
N ILE A 122 -0.73 -7.05 -2.14
CA ILE A 122 0.67 -7.24 -2.58
C ILE A 122 0.76 -8.34 -3.65
N ALA A 123 -0.14 -9.33 -3.59
CA ALA A 123 -0.05 -10.52 -4.44
C ALA A 123 -0.39 -10.26 -5.91
N ASP A 124 -1.40 -9.45 -6.19
CA ASP A 124 -1.92 -9.24 -7.55
C ASP A 124 -2.30 -7.78 -7.86
N GLU A 125 -1.92 -6.83 -7.00
CA GLU A 125 -2.14 -5.39 -7.18
C GLU A 125 -3.61 -4.99 -7.37
N LYS A 126 -4.56 -5.85 -6.97
CA LYS A 126 -5.99 -5.54 -7.02
C LYS A 126 -6.38 -4.67 -5.85
N SER A 127 -7.23 -3.67 -6.12
CA SER A 127 -7.79 -2.83 -5.07
C SER A 127 -8.66 -3.67 -4.14
N VAL A 128 -8.41 -3.50 -2.84
CA VAL A 128 -9.20 -4.00 -1.71
C VAL A 128 -9.63 -2.84 -0.82
N ALA A 129 -9.63 -1.63 -1.37
CA ALA A 129 -10.17 -0.45 -0.71
C ALA A 129 -11.64 -0.67 -0.34
N SER A 130 -11.99 -0.37 0.91
CA SER A 130 -13.37 -0.45 1.35
C SER A 130 -14.18 0.73 0.81
N SER A 131 -15.42 0.46 0.41
CA SER A 131 -16.41 1.50 0.08
C SER A 131 -17.13 2.05 1.31
N GLU A 132 -17.01 1.39 2.47
CA GLU A 132 -17.68 1.82 3.70
C GLU A 132 -17.03 3.10 4.25
N PRO A 133 -17.82 4.15 4.56
CA PRO A 133 -17.30 5.37 5.15
C PRO A 133 -16.54 5.10 6.46
N ASN A 134 -15.45 5.83 6.69
CA ASN A 134 -14.58 5.71 7.87
C ASN A 134 -13.92 4.35 8.08
N HIS A 135 -14.08 3.40 7.16
CA HIS A 135 -13.33 2.15 7.21
C HIS A 135 -11.82 2.45 7.11
N PRO A 136 -10.92 1.75 7.84
CA PRO A 136 -9.49 2.06 7.85
C PRO A 136 -8.82 1.94 6.47
N LEU A 137 -9.37 1.08 5.62
CA LEU A 137 -8.92 0.85 4.24
C LEU A 137 -9.68 1.70 3.19
N ASN A 138 -10.52 2.65 3.60
CA ASN A 138 -11.23 3.52 2.67
C ASN A 138 -10.30 4.67 2.22
N PRO A 139 -10.17 4.97 0.91
CA PRO A 139 -9.36 6.08 0.39
C PRO A 139 -9.70 7.46 1.00
N ASN A 140 -10.96 7.68 1.35
CA ASN A 140 -11.39 8.92 2.00
C ASN A 140 -10.81 9.04 3.43
N THR A 141 -10.62 7.94 4.14
CA THR A 141 -9.95 7.93 5.45
C THR A 141 -8.50 8.42 5.31
N CYS A 142 -7.80 7.98 4.25
CA CYS A 142 -6.45 8.46 3.92
C CYS A 142 -6.45 9.96 3.63
N LYS A 143 -7.39 10.41 2.79
CA LYS A 143 -7.54 11.82 2.41
C LYS A 143 -7.77 12.71 3.61
N VAL A 144 -8.76 12.39 4.45
CA VAL A 144 -9.10 13.17 5.64
C VAL A 144 -7.92 13.26 6.60
N CYS A 145 -7.22 12.14 6.86
CA CYS A 145 -6.04 12.14 7.72
C CYS A 145 -4.93 13.06 7.15
N HIS A 146 -4.63 12.96 5.86
CA HIS A 146 -3.60 13.79 5.23
C HIS A 146 -3.98 15.28 5.15
N GLU A 147 -5.27 15.61 5.02
CA GLU A 147 -5.77 16.99 5.05
C GLU A 147 -5.72 17.58 6.46
N THR A 148 -6.20 16.86 7.47
CA THR A 148 -6.13 17.26 8.89
C THR A 148 -4.68 17.57 9.29
N HIS A 149 -3.73 16.79 8.77
CA HIS A 149 -2.30 16.95 9.06
C HIS A 149 -1.52 17.68 7.98
N GLY A 150 -2.16 18.51 7.16
CA GLY A 150 -1.56 19.17 5.99
C GLY A 150 -0.35 20.07 6.26
N GLY A 151 -0.16 20.51 7.52
CA GLY A 151 1.08 21.19 7.96
C GLY A 151 2.31 20.28 7.87
N THR A 152 2.14 19.00 8.18
CA THR A 152 3.17 17.96 8.14
C THR A 152 3.15 17.18 6.83
N CYS A 153 1.96 16.82 6.34
CA CYS A 153 1.73 16.05 5.12
C CYS A 153 1.50 16.99 3.92
N LYS A 154 2.55 17.73 3.56
CA LYS A 154 2.51 18.68 2.42
C LYS A 154 2.46 17.95 1.10
N GLY A 155 1.57 18.41 0.21
CA GLY A 155 1.31 17.71 -1.06
C GLY A 155 0.84 16.28 -0.82
N PHE A 156 0.11 16.05 0.29
CA PHE A 156 -0.55 14.79 0.56
C PHE A 156 0.40 13.60 0.73
N VAL A 157 1.67 13.88 1.05
CA VAL A 157 2.65 12.89 1.51
C VAL A 157 3.23 13.40 2.82
N CYS A 158 3.06 12.61 3.88
CA CYS A 158 3.72 12.87 5.14
C CYS A 158 5.22 12.73 4.90
N GLY A 159 5.93 13.86 4.93
CA GLY A 159 7.33 13.97 4.51
C GLY A 159 8.30 13.13 5.36
N ASN A 160 9.56 13.54 5.44
CA ASN A 160 10.55 12.93 6.33
C ASN A 160 10.22 13.17 7.82
N ARG A 161 9.13 12.61 8.32
CA ARG A 161 8.86 12.46 9.74
C ARG A 161 9.79 11.35 10.23
N LEU A 162 10.64 11.67 11.18
CA LEU A 162 11.26 10.65 12.00
C LEU A 162 10.15 10.21 12.96
N LEU A 163 9.62 9.01 12.72
CA LEU A 163 8.87 8.28 13.72
C LEU A 163 9.88 7.64 14.67
#